data_AF-A0A099RTN0-F1
#
_entry.id   AF-A0A099RTN0-F1
#
_cell.length_a   1.000
_cell.length_b   1.000
_cell.length_c   1.000
_cell.angle_alpha   90.00
_cell.angle_beta   90.00
_cell.angle_gamma   90.00
#
_symmetry.space_group_name_H-M   'P 1'
#
loop_
_entity.id
_entity.type
_entity.pdbx_description
1 polymer ?
#
loop_
_entity_poly.entity_id
_entity_poly.type
_entity_poly.pdbx_seq_one_letter_code
_entity_poly.pdbx_strand_id
1 'polypeptide(L)'
;MIFQWIVLFLILSFIALSYYKQYSLKTRLISLMTIALTSLILVLPIFKFSISILLGLFLFERIWILLAAVLFIEVLIDKRNRLLRGITAVVSIIIYLYLRTVI
;
A
#
# COMPACT_ATOMS: atom_id res chain seq x y z
N MET A 1 -3.26 10.06 -16.19
CA MET A 1 -4.21 9.79 -15.09
C MET A 1 -4.85 8.41 -15.16
N ILE A 2 -5.36 7.91 -16.29
CA ILE A 2 -5.94 6.55 -16.37
C ILE A 2 -4.96 5.42 -15.99
N PHE A 3 -3.70 5.55 -16.38
CA PHE A 3 -2.68 4.52 -16.13
C PHE A 3 -2.42 4.27 -14.63
N GLN A 4 -2.42 5.31 -13.79
CA GLN A 4 -2.26 5.19 -12.33
C GLN A 4 -3.39 4.38 -11.70
N TRP A 5 -4.63 4.59 -12.15
CA TRP A 5 -5.81 3.87 -11.66
C TRP A 5 -5.83 2.40 -12.12
N ILE A 6 -5.36 2.11 -13.34
CA ILE A 6 -5.19 0.73 -13.81
C ILE A 6 -4.19 -0.02 -12.92
N VAL A 7 -3.05 0.60 -12.60
CA VAL A 7 -2.04 -0.01 -11.71
C VAL A 7 -2.62 -0.24 -10.30
N LEU A 8 -3.35 0.73 -9.76
CA LEU A 8 -4.02 0.56 -8.46
C LEU A 8 -5.02 -0.62 -8.49
N PHE A 9 -5.80 -0.74 -9.57
CA PHE A 9 -6.77 -1.81 -9.74
C PHE A 9 -6.10 -3.19 -9.79
N LEU A 10 -4.95 -3.30 -10.46
CA LEU A 10 -4.16 -4.53 -10.47
C LEU A 10 -3.67 -4.90 -9.06
N ILE A 11 -3.19 -3.93 -8.29
CA ILE A 11 -2.76 -4.15 -6.90
C ILE A 11 -3.93 -4.59 -6.02
N LEU A 12 -5.08 -3.93 -6.12
CA LEU A 12 -6.29 -4.30 -5.38
C LEU A 12 -6.77 -5.70 -5.74
N SER A 13 -6.75 -6.05 -7.03
CA SER A 13 -7.12 -7.38 -7.51
C SER A 13 -6.18 -8.46 -6.97
N PHE A 14 -4.86 -8.19 -6.94
CA PHE A 14 -3.88 -9.08 -6.33
C PHE A 14 -4.14 -9.27 -4.83
N ILE A 15 -4.40 -8.18 -4.09
CA ILE A 15 -4.72 -8.25 -2.66
C ILE A 15 -5.98 -9.09 -2.44
N ALA A 16 -7.07 -8.84 -3.17
CA ALA A 16 -8.31 -9.62 -3.07
C ALA A 16 -8.07 -11.11 -3.37
N LEU A 17 -7.33 -11.42 -4.43
CA LEU A 17 -6.98 -12.79 -4.79
C LEU A 17 -6.09 -13.47 -3.74
N SER A 18 -5.22 -12.71 -3.06
CA SER A 18 -4.40 -13.22 -1.96
C SER A 18 -5.24 -13.66 -0.76
N TYR A 19 -6.39 -13.00 -0.52
CA TYR A 19 -7.36 -13.43 0.50
C TYR A 19 -8.12 -14.67 0.06
N TYR A 20 -8.55 -14.72 -1.20
CA TYR A 20 -9.21 -15.89 -1.76
C TYR A 20 -8.34 -17.15 -1.70
N LYS A 21 -7.06 -17.05 -2.08
CA LYS A 21 -6.09 -18.16 -2.02
C LYS A 21 -5.51 -18.42 -0.62
N GLN A 22 -6.00 -17.73 0.41
CA GLN A 22 -5.55 -17.88 1.80
C GLN A 22 -4.03 -17.73 1.98
N TYR A 23 -3.39 -16.84 1.22
CA TYR A 23 -1.97 -16.54 1.43
C TYR A 23 -1.72 -15.96 2.83
N SER A 24 -0.54 -16.21 3.38
CA SER A 24 -0.19 -15.74 4.71
C SER A 24 -0.09 -14.21 4.76
N LEU A 25 -0.36 -13.61 5.92
CA LEU A 25 -0.10 -12.18 6.20
C LEU A 25 1.31 -11.78 5.78
N LYS A 26 2.32 -12.63 6.04
CA LYS A 26 3.71 -12.36 5.67
C LYS A 26 3.85 -12.13 4.17
N THR A 27 3.24 -12.97 3.35
CA THR A 27 3.26 -12.85 1.88
C THR A 27 2.62 -11.54 1.42
N ARG A 28 1.49 -11.16 2.02
CA ARG A 28 0.80 -9.89 1.71
C ARG A 28 1.65 -8.68 2.08
N LEU A 29 2.26 -8.68 3.27
CA LEU A 29 3.15 -7.61 3.71
C LEU A 29 4.41 -7.50 2.84
N ILE A 30 5.00 -8.63 2.44
CA ILE A 30 6.14 -8.64 1.51
C ILE A 30 5.74 -8.02 0.17
N SER A 31 4.55 -8.35 -0.37
CA SER A 31 4.09 -7.73 -1.62
C SER A 31 3.84 -6.22 -1.51
N LEU A 32 3.34 -5.74 -0.37
CA LEU A 32 3.20 -4.30 -0.13
C LEU A 32 4.56 -3.63 0.01
N MET A 33 5.52 -4.28 0.67
CA MET A 33 6.88 -3.77 0.83
C MET A 33 7.62 -3.71 -0.51
N THR A 34 7.44 -4.68 -1.40
CA THR A 34 8.02 -4.61 -2.76
C THR A 34 7.43 -3.46 -3.56
N ILE A 35 6.12 -3.22 -3.47
CA ILE A 35 5.48 -2.05 -4.12
C ILE A 35 6.00 -0.73 -3.52
N ALA A 36 6.20 -0.67 -2.20
CA ALA A 36 6.76 0.51 -1.54
C ALA A 36 8.19 0.79 -2.04
N LEU A 37 9.05 -0.24 -2.10
CA LEU A 37 10.42 -0.12 -2.61
C LEU A 37 10.45 0.31 -4.07
N THR A 38 9.63 -0.28 -4.94
CA THR A 38 9.57 0.12 -6.35
C THR A 38 9.07 1.54 -6.50
N SER A 39 8.07 1.95 -5.71
CA SER A 39 7.59 3.34 -5.72
C SER A 39 8.69 4.32 -5.30
N LEU A 40 9.51 3.99 -4.31
CA LEU A 40 10.62 4.83 -3.85
C LEU A 40 11.70 4.96 -4.94
N ILE A 41 12.03 3.86 -5.62
CA ILE A 41 12.99 3.86 -6.73
C ILE A 41 12.52 4.77 -7.87
N LEU A 42 11.22 4.75 -8.19
CA LEU A 42 10.64 5.57 -9.25
C LEU A 42 10.63 7.07 -8.94
N VAL A 43 10.73 7.46 -7.66
CA VAL A 43 10.78 8.86 -7.21
C VAL A 43 12.22 9.39 -7.11
N LEU A 44 13.24 8.53 -7.27
CA LEU A 44 14.64 8.96 -7.18
C LEU A 44 14.96 10.07 -8.21
N PRO A 45 15.74 11.09 -7.82
CA PRO A 45 16.05 12.27 -8.65
C PRO A 45 16.94 11.97 -9.86
N ILE A 46 17.29 10.69 -10.06
CA ILE A 46 18.01 10.17 -11.24
C ILE A 46 17.11 10.29 -12.49
N PHE A 47 15.80 10.16 -12.31
CA PHE A 47 14.84 10.38 -13.38
C PHE A 47 14.51 11.88 -13.47
N LYS A 48 14.67 12.48 -14.66
CA LYS A 48 14.07 13.80 -14.95
C LYS A 48 12.56 13.72 -14.72
N PHE A 49 11.91 14.86 -14.40
CA PHE A 49 10.46 14.96 -14.21
C PHE A 49 9.72 14.18 -15.31
N SER A 50 9.17 13.02 -14.95
CA SER A 50 8.66 12.03 -15.89
C SER A 50 7.43 11.32 -15.33
N ILE A 51 6.68 10.66 -16.21
CA ILE A 51 5.49 9.88 -15.86
C ILE A 51 5.79 8.86 -14.75
N SER A 52 7.02 8.34 -14.71
CA SER A 52 7.51 7.42 -13.68
C SER A 52 7.48 8.03 -12.28
N ILE A 53 7.90 9.29 -12.11
CA ILE A 53 7.91 9.99 -10.81
C ILE A 53 6.48 10.25 -10.33
N LEU A 54 5.60 10.69 -11.23
CA LEU A 54 4.17 10.87 -10.95
C LEU A 54 3.50 9.56 -10.50
N LEU A 55 3.91 8.43 -11.08
CA LEU A 55 3.41 7.11 -10.71
C LEU A 55 3.99 6.65 -9.36
N GLY A 56 5.28 6.89 -9.14
CA GLY A 56 5.95 6.61 -7.88
C GLY A 56 5.32 7.35 -6.70
N LEU A 57 5.11 8.67 -6.82
CA LEU A 57 4.45 9.48 -5.80
C LEU A 57 3.01 9.02 -5.53
N PHE A 58 2.25 8.74 -6.59
CA PHE A 58 0.88 8.24 -6.47
C PHE A 58 0.80 6.91 -5.71
N LEU A 59 1.72 5.97 -5.99
CA LEU A 59 1.77 4.68 -5.29
C LEU A 59 2.30 4.83 -3.87
N PHE A 60 3.29 5.70 -3.66
CA PHE A 60 3.88 5.94 -2.34
C PHE A 60 2.87 6.54 -1.37
N GLU A 61 2.02 7.46 -1.81
CA GLU A 61 0.91 7.97 -1.00
C GLU A 61 -0.06 6.83 -0.65
N ARG A 62 -0.52 6.07 -1.65
CA ARG A 62 -1.59 5.07 -1.48
C ARG A 62 -1.15 3.76 -0.83
N ILE A 63 0.16 3.48 -0.73
CA ILE A 63 0.65 2.28 -0.05
C ILE A 63 0.16 2.23 1.41
N TRP A 64 0.05 3.39 2.05
CA TRP A 64 -0.36 3.52 3.45
C TRP A 64 -1.81 3.13 3.66
N ILE A 65 -2.71 3.53 2.75
CA ILE A 65 -4.12 3.14 2.84
C ILE A 65 -4.32 1.66 2.47
N LEU A 66 -3.53 1.13 1.53
CA LEU A 66 -3.52 -0.29 1.20
C LEU A 66 -3.03 -1.14 2.37
N LEU A 67 -1.96 -0.70 3.05
CA LEU A 67 -1.44 -1.34 4.25
C LEU A 67 -2.48 -1.32 5.38
N ALA A 68 -3.13 -0.18 5.60
CA ALA A 68 -4.21 -0.06 6.58
C ALA A 68 -5.34 -1.06 6.26
N ALA A 69 -5.79 -1.13 5.00
CA ALA A 69 -6.85 -2.05 4.58
C ALA A 69 -6.47 -3.52 4.85
N VAL A 70 -5.25 -3.95 4.50
CA VAL A 70 -4.77 -5.31 4.77
C VAL A 70 -4.75 -5.61 6.26
N LEU A 71 -4.26 -4.67 7.09
CA LEU A 71 -4.22 -4.82 8.54
C LEU A 71 -5.61 -4.87 9.16
N PHE A 72 -6.57 -4.08 8.68
CA PHE A 72 -7.96 -4.13 9.14
C PHE A 72 -8.62 -5.46 8.82
N ILE A 73 -8.45 -5.98 7.61
CA ILE A 73 -8.98 -7.30 7.24
C ILE A 73 -8.36 -8.38 8.14
N GLU A 74 -7.07 -8.28 8.43
CA GLU A 74 -6.36 -9.23 9.30
C GLU A 74 -6.78 -9.14 10.77
N VAL A 75 -7.17 -7.96 11.24
CA VAL A 75 -7.80 -7.75 12.56
C VAL A 75 -9.18 -8.40 12.65
N LEU A 76 -9.89 -8.50 11.53
CA LEU A 76 -11.21 -9.14 11.45
C LEU A 76 -11.11 -10.67 11.35
N ILE A 77 -10.14 -11.18 10.59
CA ILE A 77 -9.95 -12.62 10.35
C ILE A 77 -9.19 -13.30 11.50
N ASP A 78 -8.13 -12.67 12.02
CA ASP A 78 -7.23 -13.25 13.01
C ASP A 78 -7.16 -12.39 14.28
N LYS A 79 -7.48 -13.01 15.42
CA LYS A 79 -7.51 -12.35 16.74
C LYS A 79 -6.11 -12.19 17.34
N ARG A 80 -5.08 -12.85 16.79
CA ARG A 80 -3.71 -12.74 17.31
C ARG A 80 -3.14 -11.35 17.04
N ASN A 81 -2.62 -10.70 18.09
CA ASN A 81 -2.05 -9.34 18.03
C ASN A 81 -3.04 -8.28 17.50
N ARG A 82 -4.34 -8.48 17.73
CA ARG A 82 -5.41 -7.59 17.23
C ARG A 82 -5.19 -6.11 17.57
N LEU A 83 -4.78 -5.84 18.82
CA LEU A 83 -4.50 -4.47 19.28
C LEU A 83 -3.33 -3.85 18.50
N LEU A 84 -2.22 -4.57 18.40
CA LEU A 84 -1.02 -4.07 17.73
C LEU A 84 -1.27 -3.83 16.24
N ARG A 85 -2.00 -4.74 15.56
CA ARG A 85 -2.41 -4.58 14.16
C ARG A 85 -3.40 -3.44 13.96
N GLY A 86 -4.33 -3.25 14.90
CA GLY A 86 -5.28 -2.14 14.86
C GLY A 86 -4.59 -0.78 15.01
N ILE A 87 -3.66 -0.67 15.97
CA ILE A 87 -2.87 0.54 16.17
C ILE A 87 -2.03 0.84 14.93
N THR A 88 -1.34 -0.15 14.35
CA THR A 88 -0.55 0.07 13.12
C THR A 88 -1.42 0.44 11.92
N ALA A 89 -2.65 -0.08 11.81
CA ALA A 89 -3.59 0.32 10.77
C ALA A 89 -4.02 1.78 10.91
N VAL A 90 -4.33 2.23 12.13
CA VAL A 90 -4.68 3.63 12.42
C VAL A 90 -3.50 4.57 12.13
N VAL A 91 -2.30 4.20 12.57
CA VAL A 91 -1.08 4.96 12.26
C VAL A 91 -0.87 5.08 10.75
N SER A 92 -1.10 4.01 10.00
CA SER A 92 -1.00 4.03 8.53
C SER A 92 -2.02 4.98 7.89
N ILE A 93 -3.24 5.07 8.42
CA ILE A 93 -4.24 6.06 7.96
C ILE A 93 -3.78 7.48 8.26
N ILE A 94 -3.25 7.73 9.46
CA ILE A 94 -2.77 9.07 9.84
C ILE A 94 -1.64 9.51 8.89
N ILE A 95 -0.70 8.61 8.58
CA ILE A 95 0.39 8.89 7.63
C ILE A 95 -0.17 9.18 6.23
N TYR A 96 -1.15 8.40 5.77
CA TYR A 96 -1.82 8.65 4.50
C TYR A 96 -2.46 10.05 4.44
N LEU A 97 -3.23 10.42 5.47
CA LEU A 97 -3.89 11.72 5.54
C LEU A 97 -2.88 12.86 5.59
N TYR A 98 -1.78 12.70 6.35
CA TYR A 98 -0.70 13.68 6.41
C TYR A 98 -0.05 13.88 5.03
N LEU A 99 0.33 12.79 4.35
CA LEU A 99 0.93 12.88 3.02
C LEU A 99 0.00 13.55 2.02
N ARG A 100 -1.31 13.26 2.08
CA ARG A 100 -2.32 13.89 1.22
C ARG A 100 -2.51 15.39 1.48
N THR A 101 -2.21 15.87 2.69
CA THR A 101 -2.27 17.31 3.01
C THR A 101 -1.01 18.06 2.62
N VAL A 102 0.13 17.37 2.52
CA VAL A 102 1.45 17.98 2.28
C VAL A 102 1.86 17.93 0.81
N ILE A 103 1.41 16.91 0.06
CA ILE A 103 1.66 16.70 -1.37
C ILE A 103 0.49 17.25 -2.19
#